data_AF-A0A1Y6GWL9-F1
#
_entry.id   AF-A0A1Y6GWL9-F1
#
_cell.length_a   1.000
_cell.length_b   1.000
_cell.length_c   1.000
_cell.angle_alpha   90.00
_cell.angle_beta   90.00
_cell.angle_gamma   90.00
#
_symmetry.space_group_name_H-M   'P 1'
#
loop_
_entity.id
_entity.type
_entity.pdbx_description
1 polymer ?
#
loop_
_entity_poly.entity_id
_entity_poly.type
_entity_poly.pdbx_seq_one_letter_code
_entity_poly.pdbx_strand_id
1 'polypeptide(L)' 'MPDASQGQRRDLLHKLRNRLNVMGFALYAMRNESSKPLETLRSAHQSAVELLNQIGAEERALQHAVDASTKTPHADGSDQ' A
#
# COMPACT_ATOMS: atom_id res chain seq x y z
N MET A 1 -10.37 11.77 16.90
CA MET A 1 -10.73 10.48 16.24
C MET A 1 -10.00 10.25 14.90
N PRO A 2 -8.65 10.35 14.78
CA PRO A 2 -7.94 10.02 13.53
C PRO A 2 -7.50 8.55 13.40
N ASP A 3 -7.32 7.84 14.52
CA ASP A 3 -6.70 6.50 14.56
C ASP A 3 -7.61 5.39 13.98
N ALA A 4 -8.90 5.38 14.32
CA ALA A 4 -9.87 4.41 13.82
C ALA A 4 -10.02 4.43 12.28
N SER A 5 -9.97 5.62 11.69
CA SER A 5 -10.06 5.82 10.24
C SER A 5 -8.80 5.33 9.51
N GLN A 6 -7.62 5.47 10.14
CA GLN A 6 -6.36 4.95 9.60
C GLN A 6 -6.31 3.42 9.64
N GLY A 7 -6.77 2.80 10.73
CA GLY A 7 -6.88 1.34 10.82
C GLY A 7 -7.79 0.76 9.75
N GLN A 8 -8.96 1.36 9.54
CA GLN A 8 -9.90 0.93 8.50
C GLN A 8 -9.33 1.09 7.08
N ARG A 9 -8.62 2.19 6.81
CA ARG A 9 -7.95 2.42 5.52
C ARG A 9 -6.91 1.33 5.24
N ARG A 10 -6.08 1.00 6.24
CA ARG A 10 -5.05 -0.06 6.11
C ARG A 10 -5.65 -1.43 5.83
N ASP A 11 -6.76 -1.76 6.50
CA ASP A 11 -7.49 -3.01 6.24
C ASP A 11 -8.06 -3.06 4.81
N LEU A 12 -8.66 -1.96 4.32
CA LEU A 12 -9.14 -1.87 2.95
C LEU A 12 -8.02 -2.01 1.91
N LEU A 13 -6.87 -1.38 2.14
CA LEU A 13 -5.70 -1.52 1.26
C LEU A 13 -5.15 -2.94 1.26
N HIS A 14 -5.14 -3.61 2.42
CA HIS A 14 -4.75 -5.01 2.51
C HIS A 14 -5.70 -5.92 1.72
N LYS A 15 -7.02 -5.74 1.88
CA LYS A 15 -8.05 -6.48 1.13
C LYS A 15 -7.94 -6.22 -0.38
N LEU A 16 -7.70 -4.98 -0.79
CA LEU A 16 -7.50 -4.62 -2.19
C LEU A 16 -6.25 -5.30 -2.77
N ARG A 17 -5.12 -5.31 -2.04
CA ARG A 17 -3.91 -6.03 -2.45
C ARG A 17 -4.18 -7.52 -2.66
N ASN A 18 -4.90 -8.14 -1.73
CA ASN A 18 -5.29 -9.55 -1.86
C ASN A 18 -6.12 -9.77 -3.13
N ARG A 19 -7.11 -8.91 -3.40
CA ARG A 19 -7.94 -9.04 -4.60
C ARG A 19 -7.14 -8.87 -5.90
N LEU A 20 -6.20 -7.93 -5.93
CA LEU A 20 -5.29 -7.76 -7.07
C LEU A 20 -4.34 -8.96 -7.23
N ASN A 21 -3.87 -9.57 -6.15
CA ASN A 21 -3.05 -10.79 -6.23
C ASN A 21 -3.84 -11.95 -6.86
N VAL A 22 -5.08 -12.17 -6.42
CA VAL A 22 -5.97 -13.19 -7.01
C VAL A 22 -6.20 -12.93 -8.51
N MET A 23 -6.45 -11.68 -8.90
CA MET A 23 -6.58 -11.31 -10.30
C MET A 23 -5.29 -11.57 -11.08
N GLY A 24 -4.13 -11.26 -10.50
CA GLY A 24 -2.82 -11.55 -11.09
C GLY A 24 -2.60 -13.05 -11.33
N PHE A 25 -2.97 -13.90 -10.37
CA PHE A 25 -2.90 -15.36 -10.54
C PHE A 25 -3.79 -15.84 -11.69
N ALA A 26 -5.03 -15.33 -11.79
CA ALA A 26 -5.93 -15.66 -12.89
C ALA A 26 -5.36 -15.21 -14.26
N LEU A 27 -4.85 -13.98 -14.33
CA LEU A 27 -4.22 -13.44 -15.54
C LEU A 27 -2.97 -14.24 -15.95
N TYR A 28 -2.19 -14.69 -14.97
CA TYR A 28 -1.02 -15.52 -15.19
C TYR A 28 -1.37 -16.93 -15.69
N ALA A 29 -2.48 -17.51 -15.21
CA ALA A 29 -2.98 -18.78 -15.73
C ALA A 29 -3.36 -18.67 -17.22
N MET A 30 -3.90 -17.51 -17.63
CA MET A 30 -4.26 -17.18 -19.02
C MET A 30 -3.11 -16.50 -19.80
N ARG A 31 -1.84 -16.67 -19.39
CA ARG A 31 -0.70 -15.95 -20.01
C ARG A 31 -0.48 -16.28 -21.49
N ASN A 32 -0.86 -17.49 -21.91
CA ASN A 32 -0.72 -17.94 -23.29
C ASN A 32 -1.90 -17.51 -24.18
N GLU A 33 -2.97 -16.98 -23.59
CA GLU A 33 -4.12 -16.47 -24.33
C GLU A 33 -3.84 -15.03 -24.77
N SER A 34 -3.85 -14.76 -26.07
CA SER A 34 -3.69 -13.40 -26.59
C SER A 34 -5.02 -12.88 -27.14
N SER A 35 -5.55 -11.85 -26.50
CA SER A 35 -6.62 -11.04 -27.04
C SER A 35 -6.42 -9.60 -26.57
N LYS A 36 -6.78 -8.63 -27.41
CA LYS A 36 -6.66 -7.21 -27.08
C LYS A 36 -7.34 -6.85 -25.73
N PRO A 37 -8.50 -7.42 -25.36
CA PRO A 37 -9.06 -7.24 -24.02
C PRO A 37 -8.21 -7.81 -22.89
N LEU A 38 -7.62 -9.00 -23.06
CA LEU A 38 -6.75 -9.60 -22.05
C LEU A 38 -5.45 -8.80 -21.84
N GLU A 39 -4.85 -8.30 -22.91
CA GLU A 39 -3.69 -7.41 -22.82
C GLU A 39 -4.02 -6.12 -22.07
N THR A 40 -5.17 -5.50 -22.40
CA THR A 40 -5.67 -4.32 -21.70
C THR A 40 -5.87 -4.61 -20.21
N LEU A 41 -6.43 -5.78 -19.87
CA LEU A 41 -6.67 -6.18 -18.49
C LEU A 41 -5.36 -6.43 -17.72
N ARG A 42 -4.33 -7.02 -18.36
CA ARG A 42 -2.99 -7.16 -17.78
C ARG A 42 -2.34 -5.81 -17.49
N SER A 43 -2.40 -4.88 -18.45
CA SER A 43 -1.87 -3.52 -18.26
C SER A 43 -2.59 -2.80 -17.13
N ALA A 44 -3.92 -2.87 -17.08
CA ALA A 44 -4.71 -2.27 -16.01
C ALA A 44 -4.41 -2.89 -14.64
N HIS A 45 -4.24 -4.21 -14.55
CA HIS A 45 -3.81 -4.91 -13.34
C HIS A 45 -2.44 -4.40 -12.86
N GLN A 46 -1.47 -4.32 -13.77
CA GLN A 46 -0.12 -3.85 -13.47
C GLN A 46 -0.14 -2.40 -12.95
N SER A 47 -0.84 -1.49 -13.62
CA SER A 47 -0.98 -0.10 -13.17
C SER A 47 -1.69 0.00 -11.81
N ALA A 48 -2.71 -0.82 -11.55
CA ALA A 48 -3.40 -0.84 -10.26
C ALA A 48 -2.47 -1.30 -9.12
N VAL A 49 -1.61 -2.29 -9.37
CA VAL A 49 -0.59 -2.75 -8.41
C VAL A 49 0.44 -1.65 -8.13
N GLU A 50 0.90 -0.95 -9.17
CA GLU A 50 1.85 0.16 -9.03
C GLU A 50 1.28 1.32 -8.21
N LEU A 51 0.03 1.72 -8.48
CA LEU A 51 -0.67 2.74 -7.69
C LEU A 51 -0.82 2.32 -6.22
N LEU A 52 -1.15 1.05 -5.98
CA LEU A 52 -1.27 0.53 -4.61
C LEU A 52 0.07 0.53 -3.87
N ASN A 53 1.17 0.28 -4.57
CA ASN A 53 2.51 0.37 -4.00
C ASN A 53 2.91 1.80 -3.67
N GLN A 54 2.54 2.77 -4.52
CA GLN A 54 2.74 4.20 -4.25
C GLN A 54 1.97 4.64 -3.00
N ILE A 55 0.68 4.29 -2.90
CA ILE A 55 -0.13 4.58 -1.71
C ILE A 55 0.51 3.97 -0.45
N GLY A 56 0.96 2.72 -0.51
CA GLY A 56 1.63 2.06 0.61
C GLY A 56 3.01 2.63 0.96
N ALA A 57 3.68 3.29 0.02
CA ALA A 57 4.93 4.02 0.28
C ALA A 57 4.65 5.36 0.98
N GLU A 58 3.66 6.12 0.50
CA GLU A 58 3.21 7.38 1.11
C GLU A 58 2.72 7.18 2.55
N GLU A 59 1.95 6.12 2.81
CA GLU A 59 1.49 5.80 4.17
C GLU A 59 2.64 5.52 5.14
N ARG A 60 3.66 4.78 4.70
CA ARG A 60 4.85 4.53 5.52
C ARG A 60 5.63 5.82 5.76
N ALA A 61 5.80 6.65 4.74
CA ALA A 61 6.48 7.94 4.88
C ALA A 61 5.76 8.87 5.89
N LEU A 62 4.42 8.91 5.85
CA LEU A 62 3.61 9.64 6.82
C LEU A 62 3.77 9.10 8.24
N GLN A 63 3.77 7.77 8.42
CA GLN A 63 3.99 7.17 9.74
C GLN A 63 5.37 7.51 10.29
N HIS A 64 6.42 7.41 9.46
CA HIS A 64 7.78 7.78 9.86
C HIS A 64 7.91 9.27 10.24
N ALA A 65 7.18 10.16 9.57
CA ALA A 65 7.16 11.59 9.91
C ALA A 65 6.48 11.85 11.27
N VAL A 66 5.38 11.16 11.55
CA VAL A 66 4.70 11.23 12.85
C VAL A 66 5.61 10.67 13.96
N ASP A 67 6.19 9.49 13.75
CA ASP A 67 7.06 8.83 14.74
C ASP A 67 8.31 9.68 15.03
N ALA A 68 8.91 10.30 14.00
CA ALA A 68 10.04 11.22 14.16
C ALA A 68 9.66 12.50 14.92
N SER A 69 8.44 13.01 14.73
CA SER A 69 7.97 14.20 15.44
C SER A 69 7.59 13.93 16.89
N THR A 70 7.15 12.71 17.22
CA THR A 70 6.91 12.27 18.62
C THR A 70 8.18 11.88 19.37
N LYS A 71 9.30 11.72 18.66
CA LYS A 71 10.62 11.47 19.23
C LYS A 71 11.39 12.77 19.43
N THR A 72 10.79 13.77 20.07
CA THR A 72 11.58 14.79 20.76
C THR A 72 12.21 14.10 21.98
N PRO A 73 13.54 14.12 22.12
CA PRO A 73 14.16 13.62 23.33
C PRO A 73 13.63 14.49 24.47
N HIS A 74 12.96 13.87 25.44
CA HIS A 74 12.80 14.48 26.74
C HIS A 74 14.23 14.81 27.18
N ALA A 75 14.53 16.10 27.26
CA ALA A 75 15.77 16.59 27.82
C ALA A 75 15.77 16.16 29.27
N ASP A 76 16.35 14.99 29.55
CA ASP A 76 16.77 14.66 30.90
C ASP A 76 18.07 15.40 31.13
N GLY A 77 17.94 16.61 31.67
CA GLY A 77 19.05 17.29 32.28
C GLY A 77 19.53 16.46 33.46
N SER A 78 20.82 16.16 33.46
CA SER A 78 21.55 15.93 34.71
C SER A 78 22.90 16.63 34.55
N ASP A 79 22.85 17.92 34.86
CA ASP A 79 23.97 18.69 35.35
C ASP A 79 24.19 18.23 36.80
N GLN A 80 25.18 17.35 37.03
CA GLN A 80 25.96 17.27 38.27
C GLN A 80 27.21 16.40 38.10
#